data_AF-A0A6I3UB93-F1
#
_entry.id   AF-A0A6I3UB93-F1
#
_cell.length_a   1.000
_cell.length_b   1.000
_cell.length_c   1.000
_cell.angle_alpha   90.00
_cell.angle_beta   90.00
_cell.angle_gamma   90.00
#
_symmetry.space_group_name_H-M   'P 1'
#
loop_
_entity.id
_entity.type
_entity.pdbx_description
1 polymer ?
#
loop_
_entity_poly.entity_id
_entity_poly.type
_entity_poly.pdbx_seq_one_letter_code
_entity_poly.pdbx_strand_id
1 'polypeptide(L)' 'TEELQIFQNSPISLTKNSIEKQYKKILARDNSLKKIRIHDFRHSHASLLINQGEDYLVVKERLGHASITTTIDTYSHLYP' A
#
# COMPACT_ATOMS: atom_id res chain seq x y z
N THR A 1 -13.44 14.77 -20.49
CA THR A 1 -12.01 14.60 -20.16
C THR A 1 -11.72 14.72 -18.66
N GLU A 2 -12.72 14.94 -17.79
CA GLU A 2 -12.51 15.19 -16.35
C GLU A 2 -12.85 14.02 -15.40
N GLU A 3 -13.28 12.86 -15.89
CA GLU A 3 -13.58 11.70 -15.01
C GLU A 3 -12.94 10.40 -15.50
N LEU A 4 -11.74 10.47 -16.08
CA LEU A 4 -11.07 9.25 -16.52
C LEU A 4 -10.47 8.53 -15.30
N GLN A 5 -11.17 7.50 -14.82
CA GLN A 5 -10.67 6.63 -13.76
C GLN A 5 -9.69 5.62 -14.35
N ILE A 6 -8.45 5.63 -13.86
CA ILE A 6 -7.39 4.69 -14.31
C ILE A 6 -7.73 3.26 -13.90
N PHE A 7 -8.30 3.09 -12.70
CA PHE A 7 -8.73 1.79 -12.18
C PHE A 7 -10.26 1.74 -12.16
N GLN A 8 -10.87 1.18 -13.20
CA GLN A 8 -12.32 0.99 -13.28
C GLN A 8 -12.66 -0.34 -13.93
N ASN A 9 -13.70 -0.99 -13.39
CA ASN A 9 -14.40 -2.12 -14.03
C ASN A 9 -15.88 -1.78 -14.30
N SER A 10 -16.28 -0.55 -13.96
CA SER A 10 -17.64 -0.02 -14.02
C SER A 10 -17.52 1.51 -13.97
N PRO A 11 -18.47 2.29 -14.51
CA PRO A 11 -18.51 3.75 -14.40
C PRO A 11 -18.73 4.26 -12.96
N ILE A 12 -18.73 3.38 -11.96
CA ILE A 12 -18.93 3.72 -10.55
C ILE A 12 -17.56 3.80 -9.88
N SER A 13 -17.31 4.91 -9.19
CA SER A 13 -16.07 5.12 -8.44
C SER A 13 -15.77 3.99 -7.46
N LEU A 14 -14.53 3.52 -7.47
CA LEU A 14 -14.06 2.51 -6.52
C LEU A 14 -14.13 3.05 -5.09
N THR A 15 -14.84 2.31 -4.24
CA THR A 15 -14.90 2.57 -2.80
C THR A 15 -14.01 1.61 -2.04
N LYS A 16 -13.59 1.98 -0.83
CA LYS A 16 -12.86 1.11 0.09
C LYS A 16 -13.58 -0.24 0.30
N ASN A 17 -14.90 -0.20 0.49
CA ASN A 17 -15.72 -1.40 0.67
C ASN A 17 -15.69 -2.33 -0.55
N SER A 18 -15.69 -1.76 -1.76
CA SER A 18 -15.58 -2.54 -3.00
C SER A 18 -14.24 -3.29 -3.07
N ILE A 19 -13.14 -2.61 -2.74
CA ILE A 19 -11.79 -3.20 -2.68
C ILE A 19 -11.74 -4.30 -1.61
N GLU A 20 -12.26 -4.04 -0.41
CA GLU A 20 -12.29 -5.03 0.68
C GLU A 20 -13.11 -6.28 0.30
N LYS A 21 -14.24 -6.10 -0.39
CA LYS A 21 -15.06 -7.21 -0.87
C LYS A 21 -14.30 -8.08 -1.86
N GLN A 22 -13.59 -7.46 -2.81
CA GLN A 22 -12.77 -8.19 -3.79
C GLN A 22 -11.59 -8.89 -3.13
N TYR A 23 -10.93 -8.24 -2.16
CA TYR A 23 -9.85 -8.84 -1.38
C TYR A 23 -10.30 -10.08 -0.63
N LYS A 24 -11.47 -10.04 0.05
CA LYS A 24 -12.06 -11.21 0.71
C LYS A 24 -12.31 -12.36 -0.27
N LYS A 25 -12.81 -12.07 -1.48
CA LYS A 25 -13.00 -13.10 -2.50
C LYS A 25 -11.68 -13.73 -2.96
N ILE A 26 -10.60 -12.95 -3.06
CA ILE A 26 -9.28 -13.48 -3.42
C ILE A 26 -8.77 -14.41 -2.33
N LEU A 27 -8.83 -14.00 -1.07
CA LEU A 27 -8.43 -14.84 0.07
C LEU A 27 -9.23 -16.14 0.15
N ALA A 28 -10.52 -16.11 -0.21
CA ALA A 28 -11.36 -17.32 -0.22
C ALA A 28 -11.01 -18.32 -1.34
N ARG A 29 -10.16 -17.96 -2.31
CA ARG A 29 -9.72 -18.88 -3.37
C ARG A 29 -8.63 -19.84 -2.91
N ASP A 30 -7.87 -19.45 -1.89
CA ASP A 30 -6.74 -20.23 -1.39
C ASP A 30 -6.58 -20.00 0.12
N ASN A 31 -6.88 -21.04 0.89
CA ASN A 31 -6.82 -21.01 2.36
C ASN A 31 -5.38 -20.99 2.90
N SER A 32 -4.36 -21.21 2.06
CA SER A 32 -2.96 -21.08 2.46
C SER A 32 -2.52 -19.63 2.56
N LEU A 33 -3.26 -18.69 1.96
CA LEU A 33 -2.93 -17.27 1.99
C LEU A 33 -3.21 -16.68 3.38
N LYS A 34 -2.15 -16.18 4.01
CA LYS A 34 -2.28 -15.41 5.26
C LYS A 34 -3.02 -14.10 4.99
N LYS A 35 -4.08 -13.87 5.76
CA LYS A 35 -4.80 -12.59 5.74
C LYS A 35 -3.92 -11.46 6.28
N ILE A 36 -3.79 -10.40 5.51
CA ILE A 36 -3.17 -9.13 5.89
C ILE A 36 -4.18 -7.99 5.69
N ARG A 37 -3.85 -6.76 6.08
CA ARG A 37 -4.64 -5.56 5.75
C ARG A 37 -4.23 -5.08 4.36
N ILE A 38 -5.15 -4.43 3.64
CA ILE A 38 -4.81 -3.80 2.35
C ILE A 38 -3.67 -2.79 2.49
N HIS A 39 -3.62 -2.05 3.61
CA HIS A 39 -2.54 -1.09 3.86
C HIS A 39 -1.18 -1.75 4.08
N ASP A 40 -1.14 -3.05 4.41
CA ASP A 40 0.12 -3.76 4.59
C ASP A 40 0.87 -3.95 3.26
N PHE A 41 0.20 -3.83 2.10
CA PHE A 41 0.89 -3.73 0.81
C PHE A 41 1.75 -2.47 0.71
N ARG A 42 1.28 -1.33 1.26
CA ARG A 42 2.07 -0.09 1.32
C ARG A 42 3.27 -0.24 2.26
N HIS A 43 3.08 -0.87 3.41
CA HIS A 43 4.19 -1.19 4.32
C HIS A 43 5.20 -2.13 3.66
N SER A 44 4.74 -3.18 2.96
CA SER A 44 5.61 -4.13 2.26
C SER A 44 6.44 -3.43 1.17
N HIS A 45 5.85 -2.50 0.42
CA HIS A 45 6.58 -1.68 -0.54
C HIS A 45 7.67 -0.84 0.13
N ALA A 46 7.35 -0.17 1.23
CA ALA A 46 8.31 0.63 1.99
C ALA A 46 9.47 -0.24 2.53
N SER A 47 9.15 -1.37 3.17
CA SER A 47 10.16 -2.30 3.69
C SER A 47 11.07 -2.85 2.60
N LEU A 48 10.52 -3.13 1.40
CA LEU A 48 11.33 -3.58 0.27
C LEU A 48 12.34 -2.51 -0.18
N LEU A 49 11.91 -1.25 -0.32
CA LEU A 49 12.81 -0.15 -0.68
C LEU A 49 13.91 0.05 0.34
N ILE A 50 13.57 0.01 1.63
CA ILE A 50 14.54 0.14 2.73
C ILE A 50 15.56 -1.00 2.69
N ASN A 51 15.09 -2.24 2.50
CA ASN A 51 15.96 -3.40 2.36
C ASN A 51 16.89 -3.31 1.12
N GLN A 52 16.52 -2.51 0.12
CA GLN A 52 17.35 -2.21 -1.05
C GLN A 52 18.36 -1.07 -0.80
N GLY A 53 18.37 -0.48 0.39
CA GLY A 53 19.29 0.59 0.77
C GLY A 53 18.80 2.00 0.38
N GLU A 54 17.51 2.16 0.07
CA GLU A 54 16.95 3.47 -0.27
C GLU A 54 16.94 4.42 0.93
N ASP A 55 17.19 5.71 0.68
CA ASP A 55 17.21 6.74 1.72
C ASP A 55 15.80 7.10 2.23
N TYR A 56 15.71 7.49 3.50
CA TYR A 56 14.45 7.87 4.15
C TYR A 56 13.69 8.98 3.43
N LEU A 57 14.39 9.96 2.84
CA LEU A 57 13.77 11.04 2.08
C LEU A 57 13.16 10.51 0.79
N VAL A 58 13.83 9.58 0.12
CA VAL A 58 13.30 8.91 -1.09
C VAL A 58 12.06 8.11 -0.75
N VAL A 59 12.09 7.32 0.33
CA VAL A 59 10.93 6.54 0.79
C VAL A 59 9.77 7.45 1.21
N LYS A 60 10.03 8.56 1.92
CA LYS A 60 9.02 9.56 2.30
C LYS A 60 8.32 10.13 1.06
N GLU A 61 9.10 10.61 0.09
CA GLU A 61 8.58 11.21 -1.14
C GLU A 61 7.79 10.18 -1.95
N ARG A 62 8.33 8.98 -2.11
CA ARG A 62 7.69 7.88 -2.83
C ARG A 62 6.34 7.48 -2.23
N LEU A 63 6.23 7.48 -0.91
CA LEU A 63 4.99 7.18 -0.21
C LEU A 63 4.04 8.39 -0.13
N GLY A 64 4.53 9.61 -0.38
CA GLY A 64 3.76 10.84 -0.21
C GLY A 64 3.45 11.14 1.26
N HIS A 65 4.39 10.87 2.17
CA HIS A 65 4.24 11.28 3.57
C HIS A 65 4.49 12.78 3.71
N ALA A 66 3.54 13.50 4.32
CA ALA A 66 3.69 14.94 4.54
C ALA A 66 4.91 15.28 5.42
N SER A 67 5.19 14.43 6.42
CA SER A 67 6.33 14.58 7.33
C SER A 67 7.30 13.41 7.22
N ILE A 68 8.59 13.71 7.32
CA ILE A 68 9.64 12.69 7.43
C ILE A 68 9.50 11.89 8.73
N THR A 69 8.98 12.51 9.79
CA THR A 69 8.71 11.86 11.09
C THR A 69 7.78 10.66 10.93
N THR A 70 6.77 10.73 10.06
CA THR A 70 5.88 9.59 9.78
C THR A 70 6.66 8.39 9.22
N THR A 71 7.62 8.63 8.32
CA THR A 71 8.47 7.58 7.76
C THR A 71 9.40 7.01 8.83
N ILE A 72 10.06 7.87 9.61
CA ILE A 72 11.01 7.46 10.63
C ILE A 72 10.32 6.68 11.76
N ASP A 73 9.21 7.20 12.30
CA ASP A 73 8.46 6.54 13.37
C ASP A 73 7.97 5.15 12.95
N THR A 74 7.60 5.00 11.67
CA THR A 74 7.09 3.73 11.15
C THR A 74 8.21 2.75 10.80
N TYR A 75 9.32 3.20 10.22
CA TYR A 75 10.28 2.30 9.56
C TYR A 75 11.73 2.41 10.01
N SER A 76 12.07 3.29 10.96
CA SER A 76 13.46 3.47 11.46
C SER A 76 14.12 2.16 11.90
N HIS A 77 13.35 1.27 12.52
CA HIS A 77 13.81 -0.05 12.97
C HIS A 77 14.26 -1.00 11.84
N LEU A 78 14.05 -0.65 10.57
CA LEU A 78 14.45 -1.45 9.42
C LEU A 78 15.81 -1.03 8.84
N TYR A 79 16.37 0.08 9.29
CA TYR A 79 17.67 0.56 8.85
C TYR A 79 18.79 0.09 9.80
N PRO A 80 20.01 -0.14 9.26
CA PRO A 80 21.17 -0.57 10.04
C PRO A 80 21.70 0.48 11.01
#